data_AF-A0A674B718-F1
#
_entry.id   AF-A0A674B718-F1
#
_cell.length_a   1.000
_cell.length_b   1.000
_cell.length_c   1.000
_cell.angle_alpha   90.00
_cell.angle_beta   90.00
_cell.angle_gamma   90.00
#
_symmetry.space_group_name_H-M   'P 1'
#
loop_
_entity.id
_entity.type
_entity.pdbx_description
1 polymer ?
#
loop_
_entity_poly.entity_id
_entity_poly.type
_entity_poly.pdbx_seq_one_letter_code
_entity_poly.pdbx_strand_id
1 'polypeptide(L)'
;LETPEEQETSTDNAEESNHDPHYEPIVSLPEQDVKTLEEDEEELFKMRAKLYRFASENDPPEWKERGTGDVKLLKHKEKGTIRLLMRRDRTLKICANHNIFPVMELKPNAGSDRAWVWNTLADFADEHPKPELLAIRFLNAENAQKFKVKFDECKEEVRKSQDGSGGNVDRANKVAEKLEALSVKDNKTKTPEEKKEEKAEEKK
;
A
#
# COMPACT_ATOMS: atom_id res chain seq x y z
N LEU A 1 -77.33 -2.22 43.09
CA LEU A 1 -77.24 -3.53 42.42
C LEU A 1 -76.63 -3.25 41.06
N GLU A 2 -75.42 -3.59 40.66
CA GLU A 2 -74.23 -4.30 41.15
C GLU A 2 -73.09 -3.85 40.21
N THR A 3 -71.86 -3.78 40.71
CA THR A 3 -70.60 -3.82 39.92
C THR A 3 -69.96 -5.20 40.17
N PRO A 4 -68.93 -5.69 39.42
CA PRO A 4 -68.34 -5.29 38.13
C PRO A 4 -68.10 -6.52 37.17
N GLU A 5 -67.59 -6.32 35.96
CA GLU A 5 -66.77 -7.35 35.29
C GLU A 5 -65.55 -6.70 34.61
N GLU A 6 -64.39 -7.08 35.10
CA GLU A 6 -63.06 -6.64 34.70
C GLU A 6 -62.68 -7.33 33.37
N GLN A 7 -62.40 -6.55 32.32
CA GLN A 7 -61.67 -7.05 31.16
C GLN A 7 -60.18 -6.91 31.45
N GLU A 8 -59.57 -8.01 31.91
CA GLU A 8 -58.13 -8.19 31.89
C GLU A 8 -57.65 -8.13 30.43
N THR A 9 -56.98 -7.04 30.07
CA THR A 9 -56.18 -7.00 28.84
C THR A 9 -54.95 -7.88 29.06
N SER A 10 -55.05 -9.13 28.63
CA SER A 10 -53.91 -10.02 28.48
C SER A 10 -52.88 -9.35 27.58
N THR A 11 -51.81 -8.83 28.17
CA THR A 11 -50.57 -8.49 27.47
C THR A 11 -49.94 -9.79 27.01
N ASP A 12 -50.42 -10.31 25.89
CA ASP A 12 -49.77 -11.38 25.17
C ASP A 12 -48.52 -10.78 24.50
N ASN A 13 -47.43 -10.75 25.27
CA ASN A 13 -46.09 -10.54 24.75
C ASN A 13 -45.77 -11.77 23.90
N ALA A 14 -46.26 -11.76 22.66
CA ALA A 14 -45.72 -12.59 21.59
C ALA A 14 -44.31 -12.08 21.31
N GLU A 15 -43.35 -12.48 22.15
CA GLU A 15 -41.95 -12.43 21.80
C GLU A 15 -41.81 -13.21 20.49
N GLU A 16 -41.57 -12.47 19.40
CA GLU A 16 -41.13 -13.01 18.13
C GLU A 16 -39.94 -13.93 18.42
N SER A 17 -40.21 -15.24 18.45
CA SER A 17 -39.19 -16.28 18.48
C SER A 17 -38.38 -16.13 17.21
N ASN A 18 -37.34 -15.28 17.27
CA ASN A 18 -36.37 -15.16 16.21
C ASN A 18 -35.74 -16.54 16.02
N HIS A 19 -36.01 -17.15 14.87
CA HIS A 19 -35.46 -18.43 14.50
C HIS A 19 -33.93 -18.29 14.37
N ASP A 20 -33.20 -18.77 15.38
CA ASP A 20 -31.73 -18.80 15.43
C ASP A 20 -31.25 -20.27 15.45
N PRO A 21 -31.01 -20.87 14.27
CA PRO A 21 -30.55 -22.26 14.19
C PRO A 21 -29.18 -22.42 14.83
N HIS A 22 -29.07 -23.34 15.79
CA HIS A 22 -27.80 -23.69 16.39
C HIS A 22 -26.99 -24.63 15.47
N TYR A 23 -25.69 -24.34 15.32
CA TYR A 23 -24.74 -25.17 14.58
C TYR A 23 -23.54 -25.53 15.46
N GLU A 24 -23.16 -26.80 15.46
CA GLU A 24 -21.92 -27.26 16.09
C GLU A 24 -20.70 -26.68 15.33
N PRO A 25 -19.70 -26.10 16.03
CA PRO A 25 -18.52 -25.56 15.39
C PRO A 25 -17.73 -26.62 14.62
N ILE A 26 -17.45 -26.37 13.33
CA ILE A 26 -16.59 -27.24 12.51
C ILE A 26 -15.13 -27.19 13.01
N VAL A 27 -14.70 -26.02 13.49
CA VAL A 27 -13.35 -25.77 13.99
C VAL A 27 -13.39 -24.90 15.24
N SER A 28 -12.49 -25.17 16.18
CA SER A 28 -12.22 -24.29 17.32
C SER A 28 -10.97 -23.49 17.02
N LEU A 29 -11.13 -22.17 16.85
CA LEU A 29 -10.00 -21.26 16.66
C LEU A 29 -9.58 -20.71 18.04
N PRO A 30 -8.30 -20.87 18.44
CA PRO A 30 -7.82 -20.23 19.66
C PRO A 30 -7.83 -18.71 19.49
N GLU A 31 -8.00 -17.99 20.60
CA GLU A 31 -7.77 -16.56 20.63
C GLU A 31 -6.30 -16.27 20.29
N GLN A 32 -6.08 -15.26 19.45
CA GLN A 32 -4.74 -14.91 18.97
C GLN A 32 -4.54 -13.40 19.06
N ASP A 33 -3.43 -13.01 19.70
CA ASP A 33 -2.98 -11.63 19.70
C ASP A 33 -2.51 -11.22 18.30
N VAL A 34 -3.25 -10.31 17.66
CA VAL A 34 -2.92 -9.78 16.34
C VAL A 34 -2.19 -8.45 16.50
N LYS A 35 -0.98 -8.37 15.94
CA LYS A 35 -0.22 -7.11 15.87
C LYS A 35 -0.60 -6.34 14.61
N THR A 36 -0.63 -5.02 14.72
CA THR A 36 -0.93 -4.12 13.60
C THR A 36 0.28 -3.86 12.72
N LEU A 37 1.49 -4.08 13.27
CA LEU A 37 2.78 -3.72 12.66
C LEU A 37 2.90 -2.20 12.43
N GLU A 38 2.25 -1.43 13.30
CA GLU A 38 2.26 0.04 13.36
C GLU A 38 2.83 0.52 14.73
N GLU A 39 3.26 -0.39 15.61
CA GLU A 39 3.62 -0.08 17.02
C GLU A 39 4.91 0.75 17.17
N ASP A 40 5.84 0.58 16.22
CA ASP A 40 7.13 1.30 16.17
C ASP A 40 7.04 2.62 15.39
N GLU A 41 5.82 3.08 15.10
CA GLU A 41 5.58 4.28 14.32
C GLU A 41 4.83 5.35 15.11
N GLU A 42 5.07 6.60 14.75
CA GLU A 42 4.37 7.78 15.24
C GLU A 42 3.36 8.25 14.20
N GLU A 43 2.12 8.47 14.62
CA GLU A 43 1.06 9.02 13.77
C GLU A 43 1.23 10.54 13.64
N LEU A 44 1.72 10.97 12.48
CA LEU A 44 1.91 12.39 12.16
C LEU A 44 0.63 13.05 11.64
N PHE A 45 -0.27 12.25 11.08
CA PHE A 45 -1.53 12.71 10.50
C PHE A 45 -2.53 11.55 10.45
N LYS A 46 -3.80 11.86 10.68
CA LYS A 46 -4.91 10.94 10.47
C LYS A 46 -6.14 11.70 10.00
N MET A 47 -6.78 11.23 8.93
CA MET A 47 -8.01 11.83 8.44
C MET A 47 -8.85 10.86 7.59
N ARG A 48 -10.16 11.02 7.68
CA ARG A 48 -11.12 10.33 6.84
C ARG A 48 -10.98 10.73 5.37
N ALA A 49 -10.86 9.75 4.48
CA ALA A 49 -10.76 9.97 3.04
C ALA A 49 -11.37 8.82 2.21
N LYS A 50 -11.51 9.07 0.91
CA LYS A 50 -11.80 8.05 -0.10
C LYS A 50 -10.66 8.00 -1.11
N LEU A 51 -10.12 6.80 -1.32
CA LEU A 51 -9.01 6.52 -2.22
C LEU A 51 -9.50 5.85 -3.49
N TYR A 52 -8.92 6.28 -4.61
CA TYR A 52 -9.14 5.74 -5.94
C TYR A 52 -7.81 5.33 -6.55
N ARG A 53 -7.89 4.39 -7.48
CA ARG A 53 -6.78 3.96 -8.33
C ARG A 53 -7.19 4.12 -9.78
N PHE A 54 -6.26 4.60 -10.59
CA PHE A 54 -6.44 4.70 -12.02
C PHE A 54 -6.22 3.33 -12.65
N ALA A 55 -7.26 2.75 -13.24
CA ALA A 55 -7.20 1.49 -13.95
C ALA A 55 -6.89 1.74 -15.43
N SER A 56 -5.60 1.93 -15.73
CA SER A 56 -5.11 2.15 -17.11
C SER A 56 -5.27 0.91 -17.99
N GLU A 57 -5.45 -0.26 -17.38
CA GLU A 57 -5.70 -1.53 -18.05
C GLU A 57 -7.10 -1.64 -18.68
N ASN A 58 -8.03 -0.76 -18.29
CA ASN A 58 -9.38 -0.72 -18.88
C ASN A 58 -9.40 0.11 -20.17
N ASP A 59 -10.37 -0.18 -21.04
CA ASP A 59 -10.66 0.60 -22.24
C ASP A 59 -12.12 1.12 -22.21
N PRO A 60 -12.37 2.42 -21.93
CA PRO A 60 -11.38 3.46 -21.66
C PRO A 60 -10.79 3.39 -20.24
N PRO A 61 -9.61 4.00 -19.99
CA PRO A 61 -9.05 4.14 -18.66
C PRO A 61 -9.99 4.89 -17.70
N GLU A 62 -10.13 4.41 -16.48
CA GLU A 62 -11.09 4.96 -15.51
C GLU A 62 -10.57 4.93 -14.07
N TRP A 63 -11.15 5.78 -13.23
CA TRP A 63 -10.90 5.79 -11.79
C TRP A 63 -11.80 4.77 -11.09
N LYS A 64 -11.19 3.79 -10.41
CA LYS A 64 -11.90 2.81 -9.57
C LYS A 64 -11.72 3.14 -8.10
N GLU A 65 -12.80 3.04 -7.32
CA GLU A 65 -12.69 3.16 -5.86
C GLU A 65 -11.81 2.02 -5.33
N ARG A 66 -10.77 2.38 -4.58
CA ARG A 66 -9.85 1.43 -3.95
C ARG A 66 -10.18 1.21 -2.49
N GLY A 67 -10.65 2.24 -1.78
CA GLY A 67 -11.11 2.11 -0.40
C GLY A 67 -11.60 3.42 0.22
N THR A 68 -12.42 3.30 1.26
CA THR A 68 -12.88 4.40 2.10
C THR A 68 -12.50 4.09 3.55
N GLY A 69 -11.91 5.05 4.25
CA GLY A 69 -11.43 4.87 5.62
C GLY A 69 -10.51 6.01 6.06
N ASP A 70 -9.72 5.76 7.10
CA ASP A 70 -8.74 6.74 7.60
C ASP A 70 -7.39 6.56 6.91
N VAL A 71 -6.90 7.63 6.27
CA VAL A 71 -5.51 7.73 5.82
C VAL A 71 -4.64 8.23 6.96
N LYS A 72 -3.50 7.57 7.15
CA LYS A 72 -2.48 7.93 8.12
C LYS A 72 -1.15 8.22 7.45
N LEU A 73 -0.40 9.17 8.00
CA LEU A 73 1.03 9.34 7.75
C LEU A 73 1.78 8.88 8.99
N LEU A 74 2.61 7.84 8.84
CA LEU A 74 3.28 7.14 9.93
C LEU A 74 4.78 7.26 9.78
N LYS A 75 5.46 7.72 10.82
CA LYS A 75 6.93 7.83 10.87
C LYS A 75 7.52 6.74 11.76
N HIS A 76 8.42 5.95 11.21
CA HIS A 76 9.14 4.94 12.00
C HIS A 76 10.09 5.61 12.99
N LYS A 77 9.97 5.26 14.28
CA LYS A 77 10.72 5.90 15.39
C LYS A 77 12.24 5.81 15.22
N GLU A 78 12.74 4.63 14.85
CA GLU A 78 14.19 4.41 14.67
C GLU A 78 14.72 4.80 13.28
N LYS A 79 14.02 4.41 12.20
CA LYS A 79 14.51 4.59 10.82
C LYS A 79 14.27 5.99 10.27
N GLY A 80 13.33 6.75 10.87
CA GLY A 80 12.89 8.05 10.36
C GLY A 80 12.14 8.00 9.03
N THR A 81 11.90 6.81 8.45
CA THR A 81 11.12 6.65 7.23
C THR A 81 9.66 6.97 7.48
N ILE A 82 9.01 7.65 6.54
CA ILE A 82 7.59 8.01 6.62
C ILE A 82 6.82 7.26 5.55
N ARG A 83 5.70 6.63 5.92
CA ARG A 83 4.79 5.94 4.99
C ARG A 83 3.36 6.45 5.08
N LEU A 84 2.65 6.34 3.98
CA LEU A 84 1.20 6.49 3.90
C LEU A 84 0.57 5.11 4.08
N LEU A 85 -0.33 4.99 5.07
CA LEU A 85 -1.10 3.78 5.32
C LEU A 85 -2.59 4.11 5.36
N MET A 86 -3.41 3.33 4.67
CA MET A 86 -4.86 3.50 4.70
C MET A 86 -5.55 2.14 4.76
N ARG A 87 -6.56 2.01 5.62
CA ARG A 87 -7.38 0.80 5.79
C ARG A 87 -8.83 1.09 5.44
N ARG A 88 -9.53 0.10 4.89
CA ARG A 88 -10.97 0.18 4.61
C ARG A 88 -11.77 0.03 5.89
N ASP A 89 -12.89 0.74 5.97
CA ASP A 89 -13.86 0.53 7.03
C ASP A 89 -14.36 -0.90 7.07
N ARG A 90 -14.76 -1.34 8.28
CA ARG A 90 -15.35 -2.65 8.60
C ARG A 90 -14.40 -3.82 8.39
N THR A 91 -13.84 -3.94 7.19
CA THR A 91 -12.92 -5.04 6.81
C THR A 91 -11.50 -4.85 7.32
N LEU A 92 -11.09 -3.61 7.64
CA LEU A 92 -9.74 -3.25 8.09
C LEU A 92 -8.59 -3.63 7.13
N LYS A 93 -8.94 -4.07 5.91
CA LYS A 93 -8.00 -4.41 4.84
C LYS A 93 -7.26 -3.15 4.40
N ILE A 94 -5.95 -3.28 4.20
CA ILE A 94 -5.11 -2.22 3.66
C ILE A 94 -5.56 -1.89 2.23
N CYS A 95 -5.67 -0.60 1.92
CA CYS A 95 -5.97 -0.10 0.58
C CYS A 95 -4.94 0.91 0.05
N ALA A 96 -3.96 1.31 0.87
CA ALA A 96 -2.71 1.93 0.44
C ALA A 96 -1.64 1.68 1.51
N ASN A 97 -0.41 1.38 1.07
CA ASN A 97 0.75 1.21 1.94
C ASN A 97 2.03 1.46 1.12
N HIS A 98 2.60 2.66 1.22
CA HIS A 98 3.84 3.01 0.53
C HIS A 98 4.61 4.09 1.28
N ASN A 99 5.94 4.09 1.13
CA ASN A 99 6.78 5.15 1.66
C ASN A 99 6.57 6.46 0.91
N ILE A 100 6.67 7.57 1.63
CA ILE A 100 6.75 8.91 1.04
C ILE A 100 8.19 9.13 0.58
N PHE A 101 8.36 9.47 -0.70
CA PHE A 101 9.64 9.85 -1.26
C PHE A 101 9.68 11.34 -1.60
N PRO A 102 10.85 12.01 -1.50
CA PRO A 102 10.96 13.45 -1.80
C PRO A 102 10.49 13.85 -3.20
N VAL A 103 10.57 12.93 -4.17
CA VAL A 103 10.15 13.16 -5.57
C VAL A 103 8.62 13.07 -5.78
N MET A 104 7.86 12.52 -4.82
CA MET A 104 6.41 12.40 -4.95
C MET A 104 5.75 13.78 -4.97
N GLU A 105 4.74 14.00 -5.80
CA GLU A 105 4.04 15.28 -5.89
C GLU A 105 2.52 15.09 -5.87
N LEU A 106 1.85 15.78 -4.95
CA LEU A 106 0.39 15.88 -4.94
C LEU A 106 -0.06 16.94 -5.94
N LYS A 107 -0.69 16.49 -7.02
CA LYS A 107 -1.27 17.34 -8.07
C LYS A 107 -2.78 17.47 -7.89
N PRO A 108 -3.37 18.66 -8.12
CA PRO A 108 -4.82 18.82 -8.04
C PRO A 108 -5.51 17.95 -9.08
N ASN A 109 -6.64 17.32 -8.71
CA ASN A 109 -7.45 16.57 -9.67
C ASN A 109 -8.35 17.52 -10.47
N ALA A 110 -8.39 17.38 -11.79
CA ALA A 110 -9.27 18.19 -12.64
C ALA A 110 -10.74 18.02 -12.19
N GLY A 111 -11.43 19.13 -11.92
CA GLY A 111 -12.83 19.14 -11.49
C GLY A 111 -13.09 18.88 -10.01
N SER A 112 -12.06 18.85 -9.15
CA SER A 112 -12.24 18.73 -7.70
C SER A 112 -11.26 19.61 -6.91
N ASP A 113 -11.80 20.45 -6.03
CA ASP A 113 -11.07 21.30 -5.08
C ASP A 113 -10.58 20.54 -3.83
N ARG A 114 -11.11 19.33 -3.62
CA ARG A 114 -10.89 18.50 -2.43
C ARG A 114 -10.18 17.17 -2.72
N ALA A 115 -9.48 17.07 -3.84
CA ALA A 115 -8.80 15.84 -4.24
C ALA A 115 -7.39 16.07 -4.79
N TRP A 116 -6.51 15.13 -4.47
CA TRP A 116 -5.12 15.10 -4.93
C TRP A 116 -4.81 13.81 -5.66
N VAL A 117 -3.93 13.88 -6.64
CA VAL A 117 -3.43 12.76 -7.45
C VAL A 117 -1.91 12.67 -7.30
N TRP A 118 -1.38 11.47 -7.14
CA TRP A 118 0.06 11.22 -7.14
C TRP A 118 0.39 9.82 -7.66
N ASN A 119 1.64 9.65 -8.09
CA ASN A 119 2.18 8.36 -8.48
C ASN A 119 2.99 7.76 -7.31
N THR A 120 2.85 6.45 -7.11
CA THR A 120 3.73 5.66 -6.25
C THR A 120 4.27 4.49 -7.03
N LEU A 121 5.57 4.22 -6.91
CA LEU A 121 6.25 3.17 -7.68
C LEU A 121 6.09 1.78 -7.06
N ALA A 122 5.80 1.71 -5.76
CA ALA A 122 5.74 0.47 -5.00
C ALA A 122 4.72 0.57 -3.85
N ASP A 123 3.43 0.60 -4.19
CA ASP A 123 2.35 0.38 -3.21
C ASP A 123 2.24 -1.11 -2.86
N PHE A 124 2.09 -1.39 -1.57
CA PHE A 124 2.11 -2.73 -0.99
C PHE A 124 0.76 -3.11 -0.36
N ALA A 125 -0.36 -2.52 -0.80
CA ALA A 125 -1.67 -2.84 -0.23
C ALA A 125 -2.11 -4.30 -0.47
N ASP A 126 -1.65 -4.91 -1.57
CA ASP A 126 -1.95 -6.30 -1.95
C ASP A 126 -0.77 -7.26 -1.63
N GLU A 127 0.07 -6.89 -0.65
CA GLU A 127 1.25 -7.67 -0.21
C GLU A 127 2.31 -7.91 -1.29
N HIS A 128 2.24 -7.17 -2.40
CA HIS A 128 3.21 -7.18 -3.50
C HIS A 128 3.41 -5.74 -3.98
N PRO A 129 4.66 -5.32 -4.28
CA PRO A 129 4.92 -3.95 -4.72
C PRO A 129 4.35 -3.72 -6.13
N LYS A 130 3.46 -2.74 -6.26
CA LYS A 130 2.86 -2.36 -7.54
C LYS A 130 3.00 -0.85 -7.78
N PRO A 131 3.33 -0.42 -9.02
CA PRO A 131 3.21 0.99 -9.37
C PRO A 131 1.72 1.35 -9.46
N GLU A 132 1.33 2.44 -8.83
CA GLU A 132 -0.06 2.88 -8.74
C GLU A 132 -0.15 4.39 -8.99
N LEU A 133 -1.15 4.80 -9.79
CA LEU A 133 -1.58 6.18 -9.87
C LEU A 133 -2.83 6.33 -8.99
N LEU A 134 -2.66 7.02 -7.87
CA LEU A 134 -3.66 7.13 -6.83
C LEU A 134 -4.29 8.52 -6.82
N ALA A 135 -5.57 8.58 -6.50
CA ALA A 135 -6.26 9.81 -6.17
C ALA A 135 -6.95 9.69 -4.81
N ILE A 136 -6.83 10.71 -3.97
CA ILE A 136 -7.48 10.77 -2.66
C ILE A 136 -8.42 11.96 -2.61
N ARG A 137 -9.63 11.73 -2.11
CA ARG A 137 -10.66 12.76 -1.96
C ARG A 137 -11.06 12.89 -0.49
N PHE A 138 -11.11 14.14 -0.03
CA PHE A 138 -11.53 14.49 1.33
C PHE A 138 -12.95 15.07 1.35
N LEU A 139 -13.49 15.24 2.56
CA LEU A 139 -14.84 15.78 2.75
C LEU A 139 -14.99 17.18 2.13
N ASN A 140 -14.02 18.06 2.38
CA ASN A 140 -13.99 19.45 1.94
C ASN A 140 -12.58 19.88 1.49
N ALA A 141 -12.47 21.04 0.85
CA ALA A 141 -11.21 21.58 0.35
C ALA A 141 -10.21 21.87 1.49
N GLU A 142 -10.69 22.34 2.65
CA GLU A 142 -9.83 22.62 3.81
C GLU A 142 -9.08 21.37 4.29
N ASN A 143 -9.78 20.25 4.41
CA ASN A 143 -9.19 18.96 4.79
C ASN A 143 -8.17 18.48 3.75
N ALA A 144 -8.48 18.67 2.45
CA ALA A 144 -7.54 18.37 1.39
C ALA A 144 -6.26 19.22 1.51
N GLN A 145 -6.37 20.52 1.82
CA GLN A 145 -5.19 21.37 2.04
C GLN A 145 -4.40 20.95 3.28
N LYS A 146 -5.07 20.63 4.41
CA LYS A 146 -4.39 20.10 5.61
C LYS A 146 -3.57 18.85 5.31
N PHE A 147 -4.15 17.91 4.55
CA PHE A 147 -3.41 16.74 4.09
C PHE A 147 -2.22 17.12 3.22
N LYS A 148 -2.39 18.01 2.25
CA LYS A 148 -1.30 18.42 1.36
C LYS A 148 -0.14 19.06 2.13
N VAL A 149 -0.44 20.00 3.01
CA VAL A 149 0.58 20.65 3.87
C VAL A 149 1.33 19.59 4.66
N LYS A 150 0.60 18.65 5.30
CA LYS A 150 1.24 17.62 6.11
C LYS A 150 2.06 16.62 5.30
N PHE A 151 1.59 16.27 4.09
CA PHE A 151 2.32 15.42 3.16
C PHE A 151 3.62 16.08 2.67
N ASP A 152 3.55 17.37 2.33
CA ASP A 152 4.72 18.15 1.89
C ASP A 152 5.73 18.35 3.04
N GLU A 153 5.27 18.56 4.28
CA GLU A 153 6.14 18.53 5.47
C GLU A 153 6.88 17.19 5.63
N CYS A 154 6.15 16.07 5.52
CA CYS A 154 6.73 14.73 5.61
C CYS A 154 7.77 14.49 4.50
N LYS A 155 7.53 14.96 3.27
CA LYS A 155 8.51 14.86 2.20
C LYS A 155 9.81 15.60 2.51
N GLU A 156 9.71 16.83 2.99
CA GLU A 156 10.88 17.64 3.33
C GLU A 156 11.64 17.06 4.52
N GLU A 157 10.94 16.45 5.48
CA GLU A 157 11.57 15.72 6.58
C GLU A 157 12.36 14.50 6.07
N VAL A 158 11.77 13.67 5.20
CA VAL A 158 12.46 12.54 4.59
C VAL A 158 13.67 13.00 3.78
N ARG A 159 13.54 14.11 3.03
CA ARG A 159 14.66 14.69 2.26
C ARG A 159 15.81 15.09 3.18
N LYS A 160 15.53 15.81 4.27
CA LYS A 160 16.55 16.22 5.26
C LYS A 160 17.21 15.02 5.93
N SER A 161 16.46 13.96 6.24
CA SER A 161 17.03 12.73 6.79
C SER A 161 17.96 12.00 5.81
N GLN A 162 17.70 12.09 4.50
CA GLN A 162 18.59 11.55 3.47
C GLN A 162 19.86 12.41 3.31
N ASP A 163 19.71 13.73 3.21
CA ASP A 163 20.83 14.66 3.01
C ASP A 163 21.72 14.79 4.27
N GLY A 164 21.14 14.68 5.47
CA GLY A 164 21.85 14.69 6.76
C GLY A 164 22.61 13.40 7.06
N SER A 165 22.35 12.33 6.30
CA SER A 165 23.07 11.05 6.37
C SER A 165 24.29 11.01 5.42
N GLY A 166 25.02 12.12 5.33
CA GLY A 166 26.28 12.28 4.60
C GLY A 166 27.44 11.48 5.21
N GLY A 167 27.29 10.16 5.23
CA GLY A 167 28.23 9.20 5.81
C GLY A 167 27.83 7.77 5.46
N ASN A 168 27.64 7.47 4.17
CA ASN A 168 27.55 6.08 3.71
C ASN A 168 28.37 5.84 2.44
N VAL A 169 29.60 6.37 2.44
CA VAL A 169 30.65 5.97 1.50
C VAL A 169 30.98 4.48 1.68
N ASP A 170 30.74 3.92 2.86
CA ASP A 170 31.03 2.52 3.18
C ASP A 170 30.09 1.52 2.48
N ARG A 171 28.79 1.80 2.34
CA ARG A 171 27.87 0.86 1.66
C ARG A 171 28.03 0.91 0.14
N ALA A 172 28.36 2.07 -0.43
CA ALA A 172 28.69 2.18 -1.85
C ALA A 172 29.99 1.44 -2.18
N ASN A 173 31.03 1.60 -1.35
CA ASN A 173 32.29 0.86 -1.49
C ASN A 173 32.09 -0.65 -1.30
N LYS A 174 31.28 -1.08 -0.33
CA LYS A 174 31.02 -2.50 -0.07
C LYS A 174 30.18 -3.19 -1.15
N VAL A 175 29.38 -2.44 -1.89
CA VAL A 175 28.65 -2.93 -3.08
C VAL A 175 29.58 -2.98 -4.28
N ALA A 176 30.45 -1.98 -4.47
CA ALA A 176 31.46 -1.97 -5.53
C ALA A 176 32.47 -3.12 -5.37
N GLU A 177 33.00 -3.35 -4.17
CA GLU A 177 33.91 -4.47 -3.87
C GLU A 177 33.25 -5.83 -4.13
N LYS A 178 31.95 -5.97 -3.83
CA LYS A 178 31.21 -7.21 -4.13
C LYS A 178 30.95 -7.40 -5.62
N LEU A 179 30.71 -6.32 -6.38
CA LEU A 179 30.55 -6.40 -7.84
C LEU A 179 31.86 -6.78 -8.55
N GLU A 180 33.00 -6.25 -8.09
CA GLU A 180 34.31 -6.61 -8.65
C GLU A 180 34.70 -8.07 -8.35
N ALA A 181 34.32 -8.60 -7.19
CA ALA A 181 34.54 -10.00 -6.83
C ALA A 181 33.72 -11.02 -7.65
N LEU A 182 32.67 -10.57 -8.36
CA LEU A 182 31.77 -11.42 -9.16
C LEU A 182 32.10 -11.43 -10.66
N SER A 183 33.08 -10.65 -11.13
CA SER A 183 33.46 -10.62 -12.54
C SER A 183 34.38 -11.79 -12.91
N VAL A 184 33.80 -12.86 -13.44
CA VAL A 184 34.51 -14.01 -14.02
C VAL A 184 35.31 -13.56 -15.24
N LYS A 185 36.63 -13.80 -15.23
CA LYS A 185 37.52 -13.55 -16.38
C LYS A 185 37.27 -14.57 -17.48
N ASP A 186 36.79 -14.12 -18.63
CA ASP A 186 36.81 -14.89 -19.88
C ASP A 186 38.25 -15.31 -20.22
N ASN A 187 38.56 -16.59 -20.03
CA ASN A 187 39.85 -17.15 -20.41
C ASN A 187 39.74 -17.81 -21.78
N LYS A 188 40.14 -17.06 -22.82
CA LYS A 188 40.53 -17.61 -24.12
C LYS A 188 41.88 -18.31 -23.96
N THR A 189 41.93 -19.61 -24.17
CA THR A 189 43.18 -20.28 -24.56
C THR A 189 42.93 -21.35 -25.63
N LYS A 190 43.62 -21.16 -26.77
CA LYS A 190 43.75 -22.07 -27.92
C LYS A 190 44.73 -23.21 -27.60
N THR A 191 44.59 -24.36 -28.27
CA THR A 191 45.60 -25.07 -29.13
C THR A 191 45.05 -26.49 -29.54
N PRO A 192 45.66 -27.25 -30.49
CA PRO A 192 45.67 -27.07 -31.96
C PRO A 192 45.34 -28.35 -32.80
N GLU A 193 45.11 -28.12 -34.10
CA GLU A 193 45.25 -28.98 -35.32
C GLU A 193 44.90 -30.49 -35.34
N GLU A 194 44.01 -30.86 -36.28
CA GLU A 194 44.33 -31.92 -37.25
C GLU A 194 43.60 -31.73 -38.60
N LYS A 195 44.25 -32.22 -39.66
CA LYS A 195 44.17 -31.85 -41.08
C LYS A 195 42.90 -32.31 -41.80
N LYS A 196 42.54 -31.59 -42.88
CA LYS A 196 42.14 -32.19 -44.18
C LYS A 196 42.36 -31.19 -45.32
N GLU A 197 43.36 -31.48 -46.15
CA GLU A 197 43.46 -31.00 -47.53
C GLU A 197 42.47 -31.80 -48.39
N GLU A 198 41.69 -31.12 -49.24
CA GLU A 198 41.58 -31.51 -50.65
C GLU A 198 41.03 -30.37 -51.51
N LYS A 199 41.49 -30.36 -52.76
CA LYS A 199 41.62 -29.24 -53.68
C LYS A 199 40.32 -28.78 -54.33
N ALA A 200 40.30 -27.51 -54.72
CA ALA A 200 39.44 -26.98 -55.77
C ALA A 200 40.15 -27.09 -57.14
N GLU A 201 39.40 -27.53 -58.15
CA GLU A 201 39.53 -27.33 -59.62
C GLU A 201 38.73 -28.47 -60.29
N GLU A 202 37.93 -28.34 -61.36
CA GLU A 202 37.63 -27.27 -62.29
C GLU A 202 36.40 -27.73 -63.11
N LYS A 203 35.62 -26.76 -63.63
CA LYS A 203 34.88 -26.78 -64.90
C LYS A 203 34.31 -28.11 -65.45
N LYS A 204 32.98 -28.16 -65.56
CA LYS A 204 32.31 -28.25 -66.88
C LYS A 204 30.87 -27.75 -66.82
#